data_AF-A0A7S1HX14-F1
#
_entry.id   AF-A0A7S1HX14-F1
#
_cell.length_a   1.000
_cell.length_b   1.000
_cell.length_c   1.000
_cell.angle_alpha   90.00
_cell.angle_beta   90.00
_cell.angle_gamma   90.00
#
_symmetry.space_group_name_H-M   'P 1'
#
loop_
_entity.id
_entity.type
_entity.pdbx_description
1 polymer ?
#
loop_
_entity_poly.entity_id
_entity_poly.type
_entity_poly.pdbx_seq_one_letter_code
_entity_poly.pdbx_strand_id
1 'polypeptide(L)'
;MNGAPSNNVVQVYACGHQAVDPGPSPDLAPVPVLESPYPCPKCSAKDPRAIDPVVTDYRLFRFSKAALPCLMLLLVCFVGMLMLTCIQSPLEAGVPRDLRPSGSSDVINQTAGSVRLTAALGGLVPVMAVFVVFYWNPHPRLQRKLYVANAALLITVGGLLAVVALVMDVRSLTSGQTRECMTEPVTFVRICRSASGWAVAVLISDALFIVAAFLGSSLLGFWSYNFSFRRHYSGMLHLARSMGEEEAEGLSPEKMYPGMEFVHGHVLIFLLASVGVLAVILLAFTIALFSLPETVAGPYWDPSKPPQLQSGWPVTNAALRLGTACSALCIILCTLWPTSQREHAYLVGCLLAALSLVCWVCFGLDVSALTEAAGRACPPGLQCTFAPYYTTVVFDAMCALVAEAYLIREYIFHHAKSTIQLPKIDVDSVFANNIPPPAYAAPQIDGPPLRPHIGVEVLEILHPDTLERCVTVVNVNQGGPCDKAGIRVGDIISTWDYVPIQSKQDLMEQVLATPIHSVVMVYLLRTVSVQEDLQKRWEPRKKTETVSVWVTVCGLPV
;
A
#
# COMPACT_ATOMS: atom_id res chain seq x y z
N MET A 1 1.24 73.80 3.78
CA MET A 1 0.40 72.76 3.15
C MET A 1 1.14 71.44 3.30
N ASN A 2 0.78 70.62 4.28
CA ASN A 2 1.18 69.22 4.43
C ASN A 2 0.33 68.65 5.58
N GLY A 3 -0.63 67.79 5.23
CA GLY A 3 -1.54 67.13 6.17
C GLY A 3 -0.96 65.79 6.63
N ALA A 4 -0.98 65.58 7.94
CA ALA A 4 -0.74 64.29 8.57
C ALA A 4 -2.06 63.49 8.63
N PRO A 5 -2.03 62.14 8.56
CA PRO A 5 -3.23 61.32 8.65
C PRO A 5 -3.73 61.21 10.10
N SER A 6 -5.03 61.38 10.28
CA SER A 6 -5.75 61.21 11.54
C SER A 6 -5.96 59.72 11.84
N ASN A 7 -5.59 59.31 13.06
CA ASN A 7 -5.96 58.02 13.64
C ASN A 7 -7.47 57.97 13.88
N ASN A 8 -8.17 57.11 13.14
CA ASN A 8 -9.58 56.80 13.40
C ASN A 8 -9.67 55.77 14.52
N VAL A 9 -10.07 56.22 15.71
CA VAL A 9 -10.57 55.36 16.79
C VAL A 9 -12.03 55.02 16.44
N VAL A 10 -12.30 53.74 16.18
CA VAL A 10 -13.64 53.23 15.93
C VAL A 10 -14.38 53.08 17.27
N GLN A 11 -15.42 53.90 17.48
CA GLN A 11 -16.36 53.75 18.59
C GLN A 11 -17.31 52.58 18.33
N VAL A 12 -17.45 51.70 19.32
CA VAL A 12 -18.43 50.60 19.35
C VAL A 12 -19.78 51.19 19.75
N TYR A 13 -20.75 51.20 18.84
CA TYR A 13 -22.15 51.53 19.14
C TYR A 13 -22.92 50.26 19.50
N ALA A 14 -23.42 50.20 20.73
CA ALA A 14 -24.42 49.23 21.16
C ALA A 14 -25.75 49.49 20.45
N CYS A 15 -26.51 48.42 20.17
CA CYS A 15 -27.83 48.49 19.56
C CYS A 15 -28.73 49.49 20.30
N GLY A 16 -29.41 50.34 19.52
CA GLY A 16 -30.01 51.59 19.98
C GLY A 16 -31.08 51.45 21.05
N HIS A 17 -30.95 52.29 22.08
CA HIS A 17 -32.07 52.91 22.76
C HIS A 17 -32.09 54.40 22.37
N GLN A 18 -33.30 54.96 22.26
CA GLN A 18 -33.57 56.36 21.92
C GLN A 18 -32.75 57.35 22.75
N ALA A 19 -32.33 58.43 22.11
CA ALA A 19 -31.61 59.53 22.70
C ALA A 19 -32.42 60.18 23.84
N VAL A 20 -31.93 60.05 25.07
CA VAL A 20 -32.29 60.89 26.21
C VAL A 20 -31.07 61.74 26.54
N ASP A 21 -31.28 63.05 26.64
CA ASP A 21 -30.25 64.06 26.90
C ASP A 21 -29.34 63.69 28.10
N PRO A 22 -28.01 63.75 27.97
CA PRO A 22 -27.11 63.55 29.09
C PRO A 22 -26.98 64.86 29.88
N GLY A 23 -27.63 64.91 31.04
CA GLY A 23 -27.24 65.83 32.11
C GLY A 23 -25.83 65.51 32.61
N PRO A 24 -25.08 66.49 33.16
CA PRO A 24 -23.70 66.29 33.57
C PRO A 24 -23.62 65.39 34.82
N SER A 25 -22.96 64.24 34.67
CA SER A 25 -22.68 63.26 35.74
C SER A 25 -21.16 63.06 35.86
N PRO A 26 -20.63 62.86 37.09
CA PRO A 26 -19.24 63.10 37.44
C PRO A 26 -18.31 61.93 37.05
N ASP A 27 -17.02 62.27 37.04
CA ASP A 27 -15.86 61.44 36.73
C ASP A 27 -15.97 59.98 37.21
N LEU A 28 -16.13 59.05 36.27
CA LEU A 28 -15.95 57.62 36.46
C LEU A 28 -14.56 57.21 35.95
N ALA A 29 -13.76 56.68 36.87
CA ALA A 29 -12.43 56.15 36.61
C ALA A 29 -12.44 55.02 35.56
N PRO A 30 -11.36 54.87 34.77
CA PRO A 30 -11.29 53.90 33.69
C PRO A 30 -11.38 52.45 34.20
N VAL A 31 -12.29 51.67 33.62
CA VAL A 31 -12.44 50.23 33.84
C VAL A 31 -11.22 49.50 33.23
N PRO A 32 -10.55 48.61 33.97
CA PRO A 32 -9.42 47.87 33.45
C PRO A 32 -9.89 46.85 32.39
N VAL A 33 -9.22 46.87 31.25
CA VAL A 33 -9.40 45.91 30.15
C VAL A 33 -8.99 44.52 30.67
N LEU A 34 -9.96 43.61 30.77
CA LEU A 34 -9.71 42.21 31.10
C LEU A 34 -9.12 41.51 29.87
N GLU A 35 -7.81 41.28 29.87
CA GLU A 35 -7.17 40.36 28.92
C GLU A 35 -7.63 38.93 29.21
N SER A 36 -8.22 38.26 28.22
CA SER A 36 -8.70 36.88 28.35
C SER A 36 -7.52 35.91 28.54
N PRO A 37 -7.51 35.02 29.55
CA PRO A 37 -6.34 34.21 29.90
C PRO A 37 -6.22 32.88 29.13
N TYR A 38 -6.90 32.72 27.98
CA TYR A 38 -6.85 31.45 27.23
C TYR A 38 -6.04 31.60 25.94
N PRO A 39 -4.77 31.16 25.90
CA PRO A 39 -4.07 30.97 24.64
C PRO A 39 -4.79 29.85 23.87
N CYS A 40 -5.45 30.22 22.78
CA CYS A 40 -6.04 29.27 21.84
C CYS A 40 -4.94 28.29 21.38
N PRO A 41 -5.01 27.00 21.73
CA PRO A 41 -3.98 26.05 21.37
C PRO A 41 -4.10 25.77 19.88
N LYS A 42 -3.29 26.48 19.08
CA LYS A 42 -2.95 26.17 17.69
C LYS A 42 -4.12 25.62 16.87
N CYS A 43 -5.01 26.51 16.44
CA CYS A 43 -5.77 26.30 15.21
C CYS A 43 -4.79 26.33 14.02
N SER A 44 -4.01 25.26 13.86
CA SER A 44 -3.29 24.98 12.63
C SER A 44 -4.36 24.80 11.56
N ALA A 45 -4.39 25.75 10.61
CA ALA A 45 -5.21 25.69 9.41
C ALA A 45 -5.07 24.29 8.80
N LYS A 46 -6.11 23.47 8.98
CA LYS A 46 -6.21 22.17 8.30
C LYS A 46 -6.28 22.48 6.82
N ASP A 47 -5.25 22.04 6.10
CA ASP A 47 -5.08 22.16 4.66
C ASP A 47 -6.39 21.76 3.95
N PRO A 48 -7.00 22.65 3.13
CA PRO A 48 -8.22 22.35 2.38
C PRO A 48 -8.05 21.23 1.33
N ARG A 49 -6.87 20.60 1.26
CA ARG A 49 -6.62 19.34 0.56
C ARG A 49 -6.89 18.09 1.41
N ALA A 50 -7.48 18.21 2.59
CA ALA A 50 -7.94 17.07 3.36
C ALA A 50 -9.14 16.42 2.64
N ILE A 51 -8.82 15.68 1.56
CA ILE A 51 -9.69 14.69 0.92
C ILE A 51 -10.30 13.86 2.05
N ASP A 52 -11.62 13.71 2.02
CA ASP A 52 -12.39 12.97 3.02
C ASP A 52 -11.61 11.70 3.42
N PRO A 53 -11.17 11.57 4.70
CA PRO A 53 -10.25 10.52 5.10
C PRO A 53 -10.79 9.12 4.74
N VAL A 54 -12.11 8.98 4.69
CA VAL A 54 -12.82 7.77 4.26
C VAL A 54 -12.56 7.46 2.77
N VAL A 55 -12.64 8.43 1.88
CA VAL A 55 -12.41 8.24 0.43
C VAL A 55 -10.93 8.01 0.12
N THR A 56 -10.04 8.62 0.89
CA THR A 56 -8.59 8.42 0.76
C THR A 56 -8.16 7.03 1.23
N ASP A 57 -8.79 6.50 2.28
CA ASP A 57 -8.46 5.18 2.84
C ASP A 57 -8.78 4.03 1.88
N TYR A 58 -9.81 4.13 1.03
CA TYR A 58 -10.14 3.06 0.08
C TYR A 58 -9.18 2.96 -1.11
N ARG A 59 -8.60 4.08 -1.55
CA ARG A 59 -7.46 4.02 -2.50
C ARG A 59 -6.22 3.39 -1.86
N LEU A 60 -6.07 3.50 -0.54
CA LEU A 60 -5.00 2.88 0.24
C LEU A 60 -5.26 1.40 0.56
N PHE A 61 -6.51 0.97 0.73
CA PHE A 61 -6.86 -0.42 1.10
C PHE A 61 -6.42 -1.45 0.05
N ARG A 62 -6.32 -1.07 -1.24
CA ARG A 62 -5.84 -1.96 -2.31
C ARG A 62 -4.33 -1.99 -2.50
N PHE A 63 -3.64 -0.98 -1.98
CA PHE A 63 -2.19 -0.92 -1.99
C PHE A 63 -1.71 -0.48 -0.61
N SER A 64 -2.07 -1.29 0.41
CA SER A 64 -1.11 -1.49 1.50
C SER A 64 0.24 -1.64 0.81
N LYS A 65 1.21 -0.81 1.19
CA LYS A 65 2.48 -0.75 0.45
C LYS A 65 3.06 -2.17 0.24
N ALA A 66 2.75 -3.09 1.15
CA ALA A 66 3.16 -4.48 1.15
C ALA A 66 2.34 -5.44 0.27
N ALA A 67 1.13 -5.07 -0.16
CA ALA A 67 0.24 -5.96 -0.90
C ALA A 67 0.82 -6.38 -2.26
N LEU A 68 1.30 -5.41 -3.04
CA LEU A 68 1.87 -5.67 -4.37
C LEU A 68 3.05 -6.67 -4.35
N PRO A 69 4.07 -6.55 -3.50
CA PRO A 69 5.18 -7.50 -3.47
C PRO A 69 4.78 -8.86 -2.94
N CYS A 70 3.86 -8.94 -1.98
CA CYS A 70 3.34 -10.24 -1.55
C CYS A 70 2.59 -10.93 -2.70
N LEU A 71 1.81 -10.17 -3.49
CA LEU A 71 1.17 -10.67 -4.70
C LEU A 71 2.19 -11.07 -5.78
N MET A 72 3.26 -10.30 -5.97
CA MET A 72 4.34 -10.67 -6.91
C MET A 72 5.07 -11.95 -6.47
N LEU A 73 5.29 -12.11 -5.17
CA LEU A 73 5.85 -13.36 -4.65
C LEU A 73 4.91 -14.53 -4.87
N LEU A 74 3.62 -14.37 -4.56
CA LEU A 74 2.62 -15.40 -4.84
C LEU A 74 2.62 -15.76 -6.32
N LEU A 75 2.65 -14.76 -7.21
CA LEU A 75 2.71 -14.97 -8.65
C LEU A 75 3.92 -15.83 -9.01
N VAL A 76 5.10 -15.47 -8.50
CA VAL A 76 6.34 -16.23 -8.67
C VAL A 76 6.20 -17.67 -8.19
N CYS A 77 5.67 -17.88 -6.98
CA CYS A 77 5.53 -19.20 -6.38
C CYS A 77 4.56 -20.08 -7.18
N PHE A 78 3.41 -19.54 -7.61
CA PHE A 78 2.43 -20.28 -8.41
C PHE A 78 2.88 -20.52 -9.86
N VAL A 79 3.61 -19.60 -10.49
CA VAL A 79 4.26 -19.89 -11.79
C VAL A 79 5.28 -21.01 -11.64
N GLY A 80 6.08 -20.99 -10.58
CA GLY A 80 7.03 -22.06 -10.26
C GLY A 80 6.34 -23.41 -10.09
N MET A 81 5.27 -23.46 -9.28
CA MET A 81 4.45 -24.66 -9.09
C MET A 81 3.82 -25.16 -10.40
N LEU A 82 3.30 -24.25 -11.23
CA LEU A 82 2.70 -24.59 -12.53
C LEU A 82 3.74 -25.26 -13.44
N MET A 83 4.92 -24.64 -13.57
CA MET A 83 6.01 -25.18 -14.37
C MET A 83 6.46 -26.55 -13.85
N LEU A 84 6.65 -26.68 -12.53
CA LEU A 84 7.01 -27.94 -11.89
C LEU A 84 6.02 -29.06 -12.19
N THR A 85 4.74 -28.76 -12.03
CA THR A 85 3.66 -29.72 -12.24
C THR A 85 3.61 -30.18 -13.70
N CYS A 86 3.72 -29.24 -14.65
CA CYS A 86 3.75 -29.54 -16.08
C CYS A 86 4.94 -30.40 -16.48
N ILE A 87 6.09 -30.24 -15.84
CA ILE A 87 7.28 -31.03 -16.15
C ILE A 87 7.18 -32.43 -15.54
N GLN A 88 6.69 -32.56 -14.30
CA GLN A 88 6.64 -33.83 -13.57
C GLN A 88 5.43 -34.71 -13.88
N SER A 89 4.44 -34.18 -14.59
CA SER A 89 3.17 -34.87 -14.82
C SER A 89 2.93 -35.00 -16.33
N PRO A 90 3.48 -36.03 -17.00
CA PRO A 90 2.75 -36.57 -18.14
C PRO A 90 1.34 -36.92 -17.66
N LEU A 91 0.30 -36.75 -18.50
CA LEU A 91 -1.11 -36.94 -18.13
C LEU A 91 -1.48 -38.39 -17.69
N GLU A 92 -0.49 -39.27 -17.54
CA GLU A 92 -0.61 -40.66 -17.13
C GLU A 92 -0.32 -40.82 -15.63
N ALA A 93 -0.96 -41.80 -14.99
CA ALA A 93 -0.80 -42.03 -13.55
C ALA A 93 0.61 -42.55 -13.22
N GLY A 94 1.37 -41.78 -12.44
CA GLY A 94 2.71 -42.15 -11.97
C GLY A 94 2.80 -42.41 -10.47
N VAL A 95 3.94 -42.95 -10.05
CA VAL A 95 4.38 -42.99 -8.64
C VAL A 95 5.48 -41.95 -8.46
N PRO A 96 5.45 -41.09 -7.42
CA PRO A 96 6.36 -39.96 -7.28
C PRO A 96 7.77 -40.41 -6.86
N ARG A 97 8.46 -41.09 -7.77
CA ARG A 97 9.84 -41.57 -7.64
C ARG A 97 10.46 -41.70 -9.02
N ASP A 98 11.67 -41.18 -9.16
CA ASP A 98 12.49 -41.47 -10.33
C ASP A 98 13.24 -42.77 -10.12
N LEU A 99 13.37 -43.57 -11.18
CA LEU A 99 14.15 -44.80 -11.19
C LEU A 99 15.48 -44.55 -11.89
N ARG A 100 16.59 -44.87 -11.24
CA ARG A 100 17.94 -44.76 -11.80
C ARG A 100 18.66 -46.11 -11.77
N PRO A 101 19.52 -46.44 -12.75
CA PRO A 101 20.34 -47.65 -12.70
C PRO A 101 21.27 -47.62 -11.47
N SER A 102 21.30 -48.70 -10.71
CA SER A 102 22.21 -48.84 -9.57
C SER A 102 23.65 -48.94 -10.07
N GLY A 103 24.44 -47.87 -9.91
CA GLY A 103 25.84 -47.81 -10.33
C GLY A 103 26.17 -46.84 -11.47
N SER A 104 25.21 -46.04 -11.96
CA SER A 104 25.58 -44.95 -12.88
C SER A 104 26.41 -43.91 -12.15
N SER A 105 27.55 -43.52 -12.73
CA SER A 105 28.49 -42.53 -12.17
C SER A 105 27.98 -41.09 -12.30
N ASP A 106 26.67 -40.87 -12.42
CA ASP A 106 26.04 -39.55 -12.64
C ASP A 106 26.07 -38.62 -11.43
N VAL A 107 26.89 -38.94 -10.42
CA VAL A 107 27.12 -38.16 -9.21
C VAL A 107 27.53 -36.71 -9.55
N ILE A 108 28.25 -36.50 -10.66
CA ILE A 108 28.70 -35.18 -11.11
C ILE A 108 27.53 -34.32 -11.59
N ASN A 109 26.57 -34.89 -12.33
CA ASN A 109 25.41 -34.13 -12.79
C ASN A 109 24.51 -33.77 -11.60
N GLN A 110 24.30 -34.71 -10.67
CA GLN A 110 23.46 -34.49 -9.49
C GLN A 110 23.99 -33.40 -8.54
N THR A 111 25.31 -33.29 -8.40
CA THR A 111 25.94 -32.22 -7.63
C THR A 111 25.75 -30.86 -8.29
N ALA A 112 25.91 -30.75 -9.62
CA ALA A 112 25.69 -29.50 -10.35
C ALA A 112 24.25 -28.96 -10.15
N GLY A 113 23.24 -29.84 -10.26
CA GLY A 113 21.84 -29.45 -10.02
C GLY A 113 21.56 -29.01 -8.60
N SER A 114 22.11 -29.73 -7.62
CA SER A 114 21.93 -29.38 -6.20
C SER A 114 22.56 -28.02 -5.90
N VAL A 115 23.72 -27.73 -6.49
CA VAL A 115 24.38 -26.40 -6.39
C VAL A 115 23.52 -25.32 -7.05
N ARG A 116 22.97 -25.55 -8.25
CA ARG A 116 22.06 -24.59 -8.91
C ARG A 116 20.80 -24.32 -8.12
N LEU A 117 20.15 -25.37 -7.61
CA LEU A 117 18.97 -25.24 -6.77
C LEU A 117 19.29 -24.41 -5.51
N THR A 118 20.44 -24.68 -4.88
CA THR A 118 20.90 -23.93 -3.71
C THR A 118 21.22 -22.48 -4.06
N ALA A 119 21.79 -22.20 -5.23
CA ALA A 119 22.06 -20.85 -5.73
C ALA A 119 20.76 -20.07 -5.97
N ALA A 120 19.77 -20.70 -6.62
CA ALA A 120 18.46 -20.11 -6.89
C ALA A 120 17.74 -19.75 -5.58
N LEU A 121 17.64 -20.72 -4.66
CA LEU A 121 17.04 -20.50 -3.33
C LEU A 121 17.82 -19.46 -2.52
N GLY A 122 19.15 -19.51 -2.60
CA GLY A 122 20.08 -18.55 -2.00
C GLY A 122 19.93 -17.13 -2.53
N GLY A 123 19.41 -16.94 -3.74
CA GLY A 123 19.01 -15.65 -4.27
C GLY A 123 17.62 -15.20 -3.83
N LEU A 124 16.67 -16.14 -3.82
CA LEU A 124 15.26 -15.87 -3.56
C LEU A 124 15.04 -15.46 -2.10
N VAL A 125 15.67 -16.16 -1.15
CA VAL A 125 15.57 -15.88 0.28
C VAL A 125 15.98 -14.45 0.67
N PRO A 126 17.15 -13.91 0.28
CA PRO A 126 17.53 -12.55 0.64
C PRO A 126 16.69 -11.49 -0.08
N VAL A 127 16.28 -11.71 -1.33
CA VAL A 127 15.31 -10.82 -2.01
C VAL A 127 14.02 -10.73 -1.19
N MET A 128 13.54 -11.89 -0.74
CA MET A 128 12.35 -12.00 0.09
C MET A 128 12.49 -11.30 1.44
N ALA A 129 13.60 -11.54 2.13
CA ALA A 129 13.89 -10.89 3.40
C ALA A 129 14.02 -9.37 3.25
N VAL A 130 14.60 -8.86 2.14
CA VAL A 130 14.67 -7.42 1.86
C VAL A 130 13.27 -6.84 1.68
N PHE A 131 12.36 -7.50 0.96
CA PHE A 131 10.98 -7.06 0.87
C PHE A 131 10.30 -7.05 2.24
N VAL A 132 10.45 -8.11 3.04
CA VAL A 132 9.90 -8.15 4.41
C VAL A 132 10.42 -6.97 5.25
N VAL A 133 11.72 -6.68 5.20
CA VAL A 133 12.33 -5.56 5.93
C VAL A 133 11.84 -4.21 5.42
N PHE A 134 11.71 -4.05 4.11
CA PHE A 134 11.18 -2.84 3.50
C PHE A 134 9.75 -2.56 3.95
N TYR A 135 8.91 -3.60 4.06
CA TYR A 135 7.50 -3.47 4.42
C TYR A 135 7.17 -3.53 5.90
N TRP A 136 7.99 -4.19 6.70
CA TRP A 136 7.85 -4.16 8.15
C TRP A 136 8.28 -2.80 8.71
N ASN A 137 9.12 -2.06 7.98
CA ASN A 137 9.67 -0.78 8.39
C ASN A 137 10.24 -0.83 9.83
N PRO A 138 11.13 -1.80 10.13
CA PRO A 138 11.70 -1.92 11.47
C PRO A 138 12.54 -0.68 11.80
N HIS A 139 12.85 -0.51 13.08
CA HIS A 139 13.67 0.62 13.53
C HIS A 139 14.93 0.75 12.65
N PRO A 140 15.31 1.96 12.18
CA PRO A 140 16.25 2.15 11.07
C PRO A 140 17.64 1.54 11.31
N ARG A 141 18.07 1.39 12.57
CA ARG A 141 19.33 0.68 12.91
C ARG A 141 19.26 -0.81 12.56
N LEU A 142 18.14 -1.45 12.84
CA LEU A 142 17.91 -2.86 12.53
C LEU A 142 17.74 -3.04 11.02
N GLN A 143 17.00 -2.12 10.38
CA GLN A 143 16.79 -2.10 8.94
C GLN A 143 18.13 -2.10 8.17
N ARG A 144 19.07 -1.22 8.56
CA ARG A 144 20.43 -1.17 7.99
C ARG A 144 21.18 -2.49 8.13
N LYS A 145 21.19 -3.07 9.33
CA LYS A 145 21.87 -4.35 9.60
C LYS A 145 21.28 -5.46 8.72
N LEU A 146 19.95 -5.49 8.59
CA LEU A 146 19.26 -6.48 7.77
C LEU A 146 19.55 -6.29 6.27
N TYR A 147 19.61 -5.07 5.74
CA TYR A 147 19.99 -4.88 4.32
C TYR A 147 21.43 -5.26 4.03
N VAL A 148 22.37 -4.94 4.93
CA VAL A 148 23.78 -5.36 4.76
C VAL A 148 23.90 -6.89 4.83
N ALA A 149 23.21 -7.53 5.80
CA ALA A 149 23.20 -8.98 5.91
C ALA A 149 22.60 -9.65 4.67
N ASN A 150 21.50 -9.12 4.13
CA ASN A 150 20.88 -9.65 2.92
C ASN A 150 21.72 -9.41 1.67
N ALA A 151 22.39 -8.26 1.55
CA ALA A 151 23.33 -8.01 0.46
C ALA A 151 24.51 -9.00 0.51
N ALA A 152 25.07 -9.25 1.70
CA ALA A 152 26.12 -10.25 1.87
C ALA A 152 25.64 -11.65 1.51
N LEU A 153 24.42 -12.03 1.92
CA LEU A 153 23.83 -13.34 1.61
C LEU A 153 23.53 -13.50 0.11
N LEU A 154 23.05 -12.45 -0.56
CA LEU A 154 22.80 -12.45 -1.99
C LEU A 154 24.09 -12.61 -2.81
N ILE A 155 25.21 -12.00 -2.39
CA ILE A 155 26.53 -12.20 -3.03
C ILE A 155 27.08 -13.60 -2.73
N THR A 156 27.10 -14.00 -1.46
CA THR A 156 27.82 -15.20 -1.01
C THR A 156 27.09 -16.50 -1.32
N VAL A 157 25.77 -16.52 -1.16
CA VAL A 157 24.96 -17.72 -1.40
C VAL A 157 24.36 -17.68 -2.81
N GLY A 158 23.79 -16.55 -3.24
CA GLY A 158 23.24 -16.42 -4.58
C GLY A 158 24.32 -16.37 -5.66
N GLY A 159 25.15 -15.32 -5.66
CA GLY A 159 26.13 -15.06 -6.71
C GLY A 159 27.26 -16.09 -6.79
N LEU A 160 27.92 -16.38 -5.67
CA LEU A 160 29.06 -17.30 -5.63
C LEU A 160 28.68 -18.74 -5.99
N LEU A 161 27.55 -19.26 -5.49
CA LEU A 161 27.08 -20.60 -5.89
C LEU A 161 26.64 -20.65 -7.35
N ALA A 162 26.05 -19.59 -7.88
CA ALA A 162 25.73 -19.51 -9.31
C ALA A 162 26.99 -19.51 -10.18
N VAL A 163 28.08 -18.87 -9.75
CA VAL A 163 29.39 -18.96 -10.44
C VAL A 163 29.92 -20.39 -10.42
N VAL A 164 29.84 -21.09 -9.28
CA VAL A 164 30.28 -22.49 -9.18
C VAL A 164 29.46 -23.38 -10.11
N ALA A 165 28.13 -23.22 -10.13
CA ALA A 165 27.25 -23.93 -11.05
C ALA A 165 27.62 -23.67 -12.52
N LEU A 166 27.77 -22.41 -12.90
CA LEU A 166 28.17 -22.01 -14.26
C LEU A 166 29.49 -22.66 -14.68
N VAL A 167 30.49 -22.70 -13.79
CA VAL A 167 31.79 -23.34 -14.08
C VAL A 167 31.64 -24.86 -14.25
N MET A 168 30.81 -25.51 -13.43
CA MET A 168 30.53 -26.94 -13.59
C MET A 168 29.88 -27.23 -14.94
N ASP A 169 29.01 -26.35 -15.41
CA ASP A 169 28.30 -26.50 -16.69
C ASP A 169 29.18 -26.30 -17.90
N VAL A 170 30.01 -25.25 -17.86
CA VAL A 170 31.02 -25.03 -18.90
C VAL A 170 31.97 -26.23 -18.97
N ARG A 171 32.36 -26.78 -17.81
CA ARG A 171 33.22 -27.98 -17.76
C ARG A 171 32.50 -29.20 -18.33
N SER A 172 31.23 -29.40 -18.01
CA SER A 172 30.41 -30.49 -18.57
C SER A 172 30.32 -30.37 -20.10
N LEU A 173 30.02 -29.17 -20.61
CA LEU A 173 29.95 -28.87 -22.05
C LEU A 173 31.29 -29.09 -22.78
N THR A 174 32.40 -28.72 -22.15
CA THR A 174 33.74 -28.83 -22.75
C THR A 174 34.33 -30.24 -22.67
N SER A 175 33.91 -31.06 -21.71
CA SER A 175 34.41 -32.42 -21.52
C SER A 175 34.02 -33.42 -22.63
N GLY A 176 33.17 -33.02 -23.59
CA GLY A 176 32.78 -33.84 -24.74
C GLY A 176 31.87 -35.03 -24.39
N GLN A 177 31.51 -35.22 -23.13
CA GLN A 177 30.59 -36.29 -22.67
C GLN A 177 29.13 -36.05 -23.06
N THR A 178 28.75 -34.88 -23.58
CA THR A 178 27.37 -34.56 -23.97
C THR A 178 26.95 -35.09 -25.36
N ARG A 179 27.76 -35.94 -25.99
CA ARG A 179 27.34 -36.74 -27.14
C ARG A 179 26.92 -38.14 -26.68
N GLU A 180 25.77 -38.25 -26.05
CA GLU A 180 25.05 -39.52 -26.03
C GLU A 180 24.38 -39.69 -27.40
N CYS A 181 24.96 -40.57 -28.20
CA CYS A 181 24.34 -41.01 -29.45
C CYS A 181 23.76 -42.38 -29.19
N MET A 182 22.43 -42.46 -29.05
CA MET A 182 21.75 -43.76 -29.03
C MET A 182 21.88 -44.42 -30.41
N THR A 183 22.29 -45.68 -30.41
CA THR A 183 22.15 -46.57 -31.57
C THR A 183 20.81 -47.28 -31.45
N GLU A 184 19.85 -46.93 -32.30
CA GLU A 184 18.62 -47.73 -32.43
C GLU A 184 18.98 -49.11 -33.01
N PRO A 185 18.53 -50.22 -32.38
CA PRO A 185 18.90 -51.57 -32.81
C PRO A 185 18.32 -51.97 -34.17
N VAL A 186 17.38 -51.21 -34.74
CA VAL A 186 16.64 -51.59 -35.96
C VAL A 186 17.09 -50.80 -37.20
N THR A 187 17.70 -49.61 -37.05
CA THR A 187 18.00 -48.72 -38.19
C THR A 187 19.47 -48.27 -38.29
N PHE A 188 20.32 -48.53 -37.29
CA PHE A 188 21.71 -48.02 -37.25
C PHE A 188 21.85 -46.48 -37.43
N VAL A 189 20.77 -45.71 -37.33
CA VAL A 189 20.84 -44.25 -37.40
C VAL A 189 21.19 -43.73 -36.01
N ARG A 190 22.37 -43.11 -35.88
CA ARG A 190 22.72 -42.31 -34.70
C ARG A 190 21.88 -41.04 -34.71
N ILE A 191 20.83 -41.01 -33.91
CA ILE A 191 20.13 -39.76 -33.59
C ILE A 191 20.86 -39.13 -32.40
N CYS A 192 21.85 -38.27 -32.68
CA CYS A 192 22.45 -37.45 -31.64
C CYS A 192 21.54 -36.21 -31.47
N ARG A 193 20.62 -36.24 -30.51
CA ARG A 193 19.71 -35.11 -30.26
C ARG A 193 20.47 -34.06 -29.46
N SER A 194 20.63 -32.85 -30.00
CA SER A 194 21.39 -31.82 -29.31
C SER A 194 20.62 -31.29 -28.10
N ALA A 195 21.00 -31.70 -26.89
CA ALA A 195 20.62 -31.03 -25.65
C ALA A 195 21.19 -29.59 -25.54
N SER A 196 21.82 -29.08 -26.61
CA SER A 196 22.52 -27.80 -26.68
C SER A 196 21.61 -26.60 -26.41
N GLY A 197 20.36 -26.63 -26.85
CA GLY A 197 19.44 -25.50 -26.66
C GLY A 197 19.17 -25.20 -25.19
N TRP A 198 18.83 -26.23 -24.42
CA TRP A 198 18.55 -26.08 -22.98
C TRP A 198 19.80 -25.80 -22.17
N ALA A 199 20.92 -26.46 -22.47
CA ALA A 199 22.18 -26.20 -21.80
C ALA A 199 22.65 -24.75 -21.99
N VAL A 200 22.51 -24.21 -23.21
CA VAL A 200 22.82 -22.80 -23.49
C VAL A 200 21.84 -21.85 -22.77
N ALA A 201 20.55 -22.17 -22.76
CA ALA A 201 19.56 -21.36 -22.05
C ALA A 201 19.85 -21.26 -20.54
N VAL A 202 20.29 -22.37 -19.92
CA VAL A 202 20.65 -22.38 -18.50
C VAL A 202 21.94 -21.65 -18.22
N LEU A 203 22.94 -21.81 -19.09
CA LEU A 203 24.18 -21.04 -19.01
C LEU A 203 23.92 -19.53 -19.06
N ILE A 204 23.04 -19.08 -19.96
CA ILE A 204 22.62 -17.69 -20.07
C ILE A 204 21.87 -17.25 -18.82
N SER A 205 20.98 -18.09 -18.29
CA SER A 205 20.22 -17.80 -17.07
C SER A 205 21.14 -17.63 -15.86
N ASP A 206 22.12 -18.52 -15.67
CA ASP A 206 23.11 -18.44 -14.58
C ASP A 206 23.92 -17.14 -14.68
N ALA A 207 24.39 -16.79 -15.88
CA ALA A 207 25.13 -15.55 -16.12
C ALA A 207 24.29 -14.29 -15.80
N LEU A 208 23.04 -14.25 -16.27
CA LEU A 208 22.12 -13.13 -15.99
C LEU A 208 21.82 -13.01 -14.49
N PHE A 209 21.62 -14.15 -13.80
CA PHE A 209 21.36 -14.17 -12.38
C PHE A 209 22.57 -13.68 -11.56
N ILE A 210 23.80 -14.07 -11.93
CA ILE A 210 25.03 -13.55 -11.29
C ILE A 210 25.10 -12.03 -11.40
N VAL A 211 24.91 -11.49 -12.61
CA VAL A 211 24.95 -10.03 -12.85
C VAL A 211 23.88 -9.32 -12.03
N ALA A 212 22.65 -9.84 -12.04
CA ALA A 212 21.54 -9.26 -11.28
C ALA A 212 21.79 -9.30 -9.77
N ALA A 213 22.28 -10.42 -9.22
CA ALA A 213 22.60 -10.56 -7.80
C ALA A 213 23.70 -9.57 -7.37
N PHE A 214 24.71 -9.36 -8.21
CA PHE A 214 25.80 -8.41 -7.92
C PHE A 214 25.32 -6.96 -7.95
N LEU A 215 24.51 -6.59 -8.96
CA LEU A 215 23.89 -5.27 -9.05
C LEU A 215 22.94 -5.01 -7.87
N GLY A 216 22.12 -5.99 -7.51
CA GLY A 216 21.17 -5.90 -6.40
C GLY A 216 21.85 -5.72 -5.06
N SER A 217 22.93 -6.47 -4.84
CA SER A 217 23.71 -6.36 -3.62
C SER A 217 24.44 -5.02 -3.52
N SER A 218 25.01 -4.55 -4.64
CA SER A 218 25.70 -3.26 -4.71
C SER A 218 24.74 -2.09 -4.43
N LEU A 219 23.54 -2.12 -5.00
CA LEU A 219 22.51 -1.11 -4.78
C LEU A 219 21.93 -1.17 -3.36
N LEU A 220 21.73 -2.36 -2.79
CA LEU A 220 21.36 -2.53 -1.38
C LEU A 220 22.42 -1.95 -0.44
N GLY A 221 23.71 -2.21 -0.73
CA GLY A 221 24.84 -1.65 0.02
C GLY A 221 24.88 -0.12 -0.08
N PHE A 222 24.75 0.41 -1.29
CA PHE A 222 24.69 1.85 -1.54
C PHE A 222 23.49 2.51 -0.84
N TRP A 223 22.32 1.87 -0.87
CA TRP A 223 21.14 2.40 -0.22
C TRP A 223 21.27 2.36 1.30
N SER A 224 21.80 1.28 1.87
CA SER A 224 22.14 1.17 3.29
C SER A 224 23.14 2.25 3.74
N TYR A 225 24.09 2.60 2.88
CA TYR A 225 25.06 3.68 3.13
C TYR A 225 24.40 5.07 3.08
N ASN A 226 23.63 5.38 2.03
CA ASN A 226 22.95 6.67 1.90
C ASN A 226 21.84 6.89 2.93
N PHE A 227 21.21 5.82 3.42
CA PHE A 227 20.28 5.92 4.53
C PHE A 227 20.96 6.45 5.81
N SER A 228 22.25 6.14 6.00
CA SER A 228 23.06 6.72 7.07
C SER A 228 23.27 8.23 6.86
N PHE A 229 23.41 8.67 5.61
CA PHE A 229 23.57 10.08 5.25
C PHE A 229 22.30 10.89 5.58
N ARG A 230 21.11 10.35 5.30
CA ARG A 230 19.83 10.98 5.70
C ARG A 230 19.75 11.23 7.20
N ARG A 231 20.23 10.30 8.03
CA ARG A 231 20.21 10.48 9.49
C ARG A 231 21.13 11.61 9.91
N HIS A 232 22.30 11.72 9.27
CA HIS A 232 23.20 12.84 9.49
C HIS A 232 22.53 14.18 9.12
N TYR A 233 21.78 14.20 8.02
CA TYR A 233 21.00 15.37 7.59
C TYR A 233 19.87 15.72 8.56
N SER A 234 19.14 14.74 9.11
CA SER A 234 18.13 15.00 10.13
C SER A 234 18.72 15.58 11.42
N GLY A 235 19.96 15.17 11.77
CA GLY A 235 20.73 15.78 12.86
C GLY A 235 21.13 17.22 12.54
N MET A 236 21.58 17.48 11.31
CA MET A 236 21.82 18.86 10.86
C MET A 236 20.55 19.70 10.84
N LEU A 237 19.37 19.13 10.57
CA LEU A 237 18.11 19.87 10.61
C LEU A 237 17.74 20.32 12.02
N HIS A 238 18.04 19.50 13.03
CA HIS A 238 17.93 19.91 14.43
C HIS A 238 18.92 21.02 14.78
N LEU A 239 20.14 20.97 14.23
CA LEU A 239 21.12 22.04 14.35
C LEU A 239 20.65 23.32 13.65
N ALA A 240 20.09 23.22 12.45
CA ALA A 240 19.56 24.36 11.69
C ALA A 240 18.34 24.99 12.38
N ARG A 241 17.45 24.19 12.99
CA ARG A 241 16.38 24.70 13.86
C ARG A 241 16.89 25.48 15.08
N SER A 242 18.10 25.17 15.56
CA SER A 242 18.72 25.95 16.63
C SER A 242 19.34 27.27 16.16
N MET A 243 19.45 27.49 14.84
CA MET A 243 20.03 28.72 14.26
C MET A 243 18.99 29.80 13.89
N GLY A 244 17.68 29.55 14.01
CA GLY A 244 16.61 30.53 13.78
C GLY A 244 15.58 30.09 12.73
N GLU A 245 14.30 30.46 12.91
CA GLU A 245 13.18 29.97 12.10
C GLU A 245 13.19 30.49 10.64
N GLU A 246 13.70 31.70 10.38
CA GLU A 246 13.71 32.30 9.04
C GLU A 246 14.71 31.63 8.07
N GLU A 247 15.88 31.20 8.54
CA GLU A 247 16.83 30.46 7.68
C GLU A 247 16.42 28.99 7.48
N ALA A 248 15.67 28.41 8.43
CA ALA A 248 15.25 27.02 8.37
C ALA A 248 14.23 26.74 7.24
N GLU A 249 13.44 27.74 6.82
CA GLU A 249 12.44 27.60 5.75
C GLU A 249 13.07 27.45 4.36
N GLY A 250 14.25 28.04 4.13
CA GLY A 250 15.01 27.90 2.89
C GLY A 250 15.66 26.52 2.72
N LEU A 251 15.91 25.82 3.82
CA LEU A 251 16.62 24.53 3.87
C LEU A 251 15.70 23.32 3.99
N SER A 252 14.39 23.48 3.80
CA SER A 252 13.45 22.35 3.90
C SER A 252 13.86 21.23 2.91
N PRO A 253 14.17 20.01 3.40
CA PRO A 253 14.67 18.91 2.55
C PRO A 253 13.68 18.51 1.45
N GLU A 254 12.38 18.76 1.67
CA GLU A 254 11.31 18.49 0.71
C GLU A 254 11.46 19.30 -0.58
N LYS A 255 12.00 20.52 -0.51
CA LYS A 255 12.21 21.34 -1.72
C LYS A 255 13.47 20.97 -2.48
N MET A 256 14.48 20.41 -1.80
CA MET A 256 15.79 20.22 -2.42
C MET A 256 15.83 19.00 -3.34
N TYR A 257 15.10 17.92 -3.03
CA TYR A 257 15.12 16.68 -3.84
C TYR A 257 13.84 15.82 -3.81
N PRO A 258 12.65 16.36 -4.14
CA PRO A 258 11.40 15.60 -4.09
C PRO A 258 11.37 14.39 -5.06
N GLY A 259 12.18 14.40 -6.12
CA GLY A 259 12.23 13.31 -7.09
C GLY A 259 13.20 12.17 -6.72
N MET A 260 14.25 12.43 -5.94
CA MET A 260 15.32 11.45 -5.78
C MET A 260 14.90 10.27 -4.91
N GLU A 261 14.08 10.50 -3.88
CA GLU A 261 13.59 9.41 -3.02
C GLU A 261 12.70 8.42 -3.79
N PHE A 262 11.83 8.97 -4.63
CA PHE A 262 10.90 8.21 -5.46
C PHE A 262 11.66 7.34 -6.47
N VAL A 263 12.63 7.93 -7.18
CA VAL A 263 13.43 7.23 -8.18
C VAL A 263 14.26 6.11 -7.53
N HIS A 264 14.94 6.37 -6.41
CA HIS A 264 15.78 5.36 -5.76
C HIS A 264 14.96 4.19 -5.20
N GLY A 265 13.82 4.46 -4.58
CA GLY A 265 12.93 3.41 -4.07
C GLY A 265 12.41 2.50 -5.19
N HIS A 266 11.97 3.09 -6.31
CA HIS A 266 11.46 2.32 -7.44
C HIS A 266 12.54 1.56 -8.20
N VAL A 267 13.73 2.14 -8.38
CA VAL A 267 14.87 1.44 -8.98
C VAL A 267 15.28 0.23 -8.14
N LEU A 268 15.34 0.38 -6.81
CA LEU A 268 15.65 -0.73 -5.90
C LEU A 268 14.59 -1.83 -5.98
N ILE A 269 13.30 -1.47 -5.94
CA ILE A 269 12.19 -2.44 -6.04
C ILE A 269 12.22 -3.17 -7.40
N PHE A 270 12.38 -2.43 -8.50
CA PHE A 270 12.43 -3.01 -9.84
C PHE A 270 13.58 -3.99 -9.98
N LEU A 271 14.74 -3.64 -9.45
CA LEU A 271 15.93 -4.47 -9.56
C LEU A 271 15.86 -5.71 -8.66
N LEU A 272 15.35 -5.60 -7.43
CA LEU A 272 15.08 -6.75 -6.58
C LEU A 272 14.03 -7.69 -7.18
N ALA A 273 12.97 -7.13 -7.77
CA ALA A 273 11.98 -7.90 -8.50
C ALA A 273 12.63 -8.63 -9.71
N SER A 274 13.53 -7.97 -10.43
CA SER A 274 14.29 -8.58 -11.53
C SER A 274 15.18 -9.74 -11.05
N VAL A 275 15.90 -9.58 -9.93
CA VAL A 275 16.66 -10.68 -9.30
C VAL A 275 15.74 -11.83 -8.92
N GLY A 276 14.59 -11.53 -8.34
CA GLY A 276 13.57 -12.53 -7.99
C GLY A 276 13.07 -13.30 -9.21
N VAL A 277 12.67 -12.59 -10.27
CA VAL A 277 12.21 -13.20 -11.53
C VAL A 277 13.31 -14.06 -12.15
N LEU A 278 14.55 -13.59 -12.20
CA LEU A 278 15.68 -14.37 -12.72
C LEU A 278 15.98 -15.60 -11.86
N ALA A 279 15.90 -15.51 -10.53
CA ALA A 279 16.04 -16.66 -9.65
C ALA A 279 14.98 -17.73 -9.94
N VAL A 280 13.75 -17.30 -10.24
CA VAL A 280 12.62 -18.19 -10.55
C VAL A 280 12.76 -18.82 -11.93
N ILE A 281 13.20 -18.04 -12.92
CA ILE A 281 13.51 -18.55 -14.26
C ILE A 281 14.63 -19.58 -14.16
N LEU A 282 15.71 -19.29 -13.42
CA LEU A 282 16.84 -20.18 -13.20
C LEU A 282 16.40 -21.46 -12.47
N LEU A 283 15.53 -21.32 -11.47
CA LEU A 283 14.92 -22.45 -10.79
C LEU A 283 14.07 -23.31 -11.75
N ALA A 284 13.18 -22.69 -12.52
CA ALA A 284 12.32 -23.38 -13.47
C ALA A 284 13.13 -24.12 -14.53
N PHE A 285 14.17 -23.49 -15.09
CA PHE A 285 15.09 -24.12 -16.03
C PHE A 285 15.95 -25.21 -15.39
N THR A 286 16.42 -25.01 -14.17
CA THR A 286 17.16 -26.03 -13.43
C THR A 286 16.29 -27.26 -13.25
N ILE A 287 15.01 -27.06 -12.89
CA ILE A 287 14.09 -28.17 -12.69
C ILE A 287 13.68 -28.80 -14.02
N ALA A 288 13.47 -28.00 -15.09
CA ALA A 288 13.24 -28.53 -16.43
C ALA A 288 14.40 -29.40 -16.91
N LEU A 289 15.64 -28.94 -16.76
CA LEU A 289 16.82 -29.74 -17.08
C LEU A 289 16.93 -31.01 -16.23
N PHE A 290 16.58 -30.93 -14.95
CA PHE A 290 16.68 -32.06 -14.03
C PHE A 290 15.54 -33.07 -14.11
N SER A 291 14.38 -32.64 -14.59
CA SER A 291 13.16 -33.43 -14.68
C SER A 291 12.84 -33.86 -16.11
N LEU A 292 13.66 -33.43 -17.08
CA LEU A 292 13.78 -34.05 -18.40
C LEU A 292 14.93 -35.09 -18.50
N PRO A 293 15.35 -35.87 -17.47
CA PRO A 293 16.08 -37.09 -17.81
C PRO A 293 15.16 -37.83 -18.75
N GLU A 294 15.69 -38.22 -19.91
CA GLU A 294 14.98 -39.06 -20.87
C GLU A 294 14.19 -40.07 -20.04
N THR A 295 12.86 -39.88 -20.00
CA THR A 295 11.99 -40.92 -19.49
C THR A 295 12.44 -42.10 -20.31
N VAL A 296 13.06 -43.06 -19.63
CA VAL A 296 13.62 -44.23 -20.27
C VAL A 296 12.40 -44.99 -20.78
N ALA A 297 11.86 -44.55 -21.92
CA ALA A 297 11.37 -45.39 -22.98
C ALA A 297 12.59 -46.14 -23.54
N GLY A 298 13.40 -46.71 -22.64
CA GLY A 298 14.42 -47.63 -23.00
C GLY A 298 13.71 -48.88 -23.53
N PRO A 299 14.37 -49.63 -24.41
CA PRO A 299 13.84 -50.87 -25.01
C PRO A 299 13.56 -52.00 -24.00
N TYR A 300 13.62 -51.72 -22.69
CA TYR A 300 13.22 -52.60 -21.60
C TYR A 300 11.73 -52.53 -21.27
N TRP A 301 10.91 -51.90 -22.12
CA TRP A 301 9.47 -52.13 -22.09
C TRP A 301 9.21 -53.56 -22.58
N ASP A 302 9.25 -54.49 -21.63
CA ASP A 302 8.86 -55.88 -21.82
C ASP A 302 7.32 -55.92 -21.73
N PRO A 303 6.59 -56.07 -22.86
CA PRO A 303 5.12 -56.13 -22.86
C PRO A 303 4.56 -57.25 -22.00
N SER A 304 5.40 -58.24 -21.63
CA SER A 304 4.98 -59.34 -20.77
C SER A 304 4.99 -59.01 -19.28
N LYS A 305 5.60 -57.90 -18.86
CA LYS A 305 5.60 -57.45 -17.47
C LYS A 305 4.46 -56.45 -17.24
N PRO A 306 3.78 -56.51 -16.08
CA PRO A 306 2.76 -55.52 -15.76
C PRO A 306 3.36 -54.12 -15.89
N PRO A 307 2.61 -53.13 -16.41
CA PRO A 307 3.11 -51.80 -16.68
C PRO A 307 3.82 -51.29 -15.43
N GLN A 308 5.14 -51.16 -15.51
CA GLN A 308 5.89 -50.56 -14.42
C GLN A 308 5.39 -49.12 -14.33
N LEU A 309 4.82 -48.77 -13.17
CA LEU A 309 4.29 -47.43 -12.94
C LEU A 309 5.39 -46.43 -13.27
N GLN A 310 5.10 -45.59 -14.26
CA GLN A 310 6.00 -44.55 -14.72
C GLN A 310 6.31 -43.59 -13.56
N SER A 311 7.48 -42.95 -13.63
CA SER A 311 7.80 -41.82 -12.75
C SER A 311 6.79 -40.71 -13.00
N GLY A 312 6.11 -40.24 -11.96
CA GLY A 312 5.18 -39.13 -12.07
C GLY A 312 4.28 -39.02 -10.85
N TRP A 313 3.39 -38.04 -10.84
CA TRP A 313 2.38 -37.94 -9.78
C TRP A 313 1.11 -38.72 -10.13
N PRO A 314 0.29 -39.09 -9.12
CA PRO A 314 -1.08 -39.49 -9.37
C PRO A 314 -1.82 -38.40 -10.17
N VAL A 315 -2.62 -38.79 -11.17
CA VAL A 315 -3.34 -37.85 -12.06
C VAL A 315 -4.18 -36.86 -11.25
N THR A 316 -4.79 -37.33 -10.16
CA THR A 316 -5.60 -36.50 -9.25
C THR A 316 -4.79 -35.37 -8.61
N ASN A 317 -3.57 -35.66 -8.15
CA ASN A 317 -2.70 -34.68 -7.50
C ASN A 317 -2.13 -33.68 -8.52
N ALA A 318 -1.73 -34.17 -9.69
CA ALA A 318 -1.27 -33.32 -10.79
C ALA A 318 -2.38 -32.37 -11.26
N ALA A 319 -3.59 -32.88 -11.51
CA ALA A 319 -4.73 -32.09 -11.92
C ALA A 319 -5.12 -31.05 -10.86
N LEU A 320 -5.12 -31.44 -9.58
CA LEU A 320 -5.44 -30.53 -8.49
C LEU A 320 -4.43 -29.39 -8.37
N ARG A 321 -3.12 -29.66 -8.47
CA ARG A 321 -2.09 -28.61 -8.47
C ARG A 321 -2.18 -27.71 -9.67
N LEU A 322 -2.36 -28.26 -10.87
CA LEU A 322 -2.54 -27.48 -12.09
C LEU A 322 -3.75 -26.54 -11.96
N GLY A 323 -4.89 -27.07 -11.50
CA GLY A 323 -6.09 -26.28 -11.24
C GLY A 323 -5.84 -25.18 -10.21
N THR A 324 -5.20 -25.53 -9.08
CA THR A 324 -4.89 -24.59 -8.00
C THR A 324 -3.96 -23.47 -8.48
N ALA A 325 -2.88 -23.80 -9.19
CA ALA A 325 -1.94 -22.83 -9.74
C ALA A 325 -2.61 -21.92 -10.77
N CYS A 326 -3.40 -22.47 -11.71
CA CYS A 326 -4.13 -21.66 -12.68
C CYS A 326 -5.14 -20.72 -12.01
N SER A 327 -5.93 -21.22 -11.04
CA SER A 327 -6.86 -20.39 -10.27
C SER A 327 -6.14 -19.29 -9.51
N ALA A 328 -5.01 -19.60 -8.87
CA ALA A 328 -4.19 -18.63 -8.17
C ALA A 328 -3.71 -17.50 -9.08
N LEU A 329 -3.16 -17.86 -10.25
CA LEU A 329 -2.68 -16.89 -11.23
C LEU A 329 -3.83 -15.98 -11.70
N CYS A 330 -5.00 -16.54 -12.01
CA CYS A 330 -6.19 -15.75 -12.36
C CYS A 330 -6.59 -14.80 -11.23
N ILE A 331 -6.67 -15.27 -9.98
CA ILE A 331 -7.06 -14.44 -8.83
C ILE A 331 -6.04 -13.30 -8.62
N ILE A 332 -4.73 -13.59 -8.70
CA ILE A 332 -3.67 -12.59 -8.55
C ILE A 332 -3.77 -11.55 -9.67
N LEU A 333 -3.96 -11.96 -10.92
CA LEU A 333 -4.13 -11.03 -12.05
C LEU A 333 -5.41 -10.17 -11.90
N CYS A 334 -6.52 -10.75 -11.43
CA CYS A 334 -7.73 -10.00 -11.09
C CYS A 334 -7.49 -9.00 -9.95
N THR A 335 -6.62 -9.31 -8.99
CA THR A 335 -6.25 -8.41 -7.90
C THR A 335 -5.44 -7.21 -8.41
N LEU A 336 -4.61 -7.41 -9.44
CA LEU A 336 -3.83 -6.35 -10.08
C LEU A 336 -4.70 -5.41 -10.93
N TRP A 337 -5.94 -5.81 -11.28
CA TRP A 337 -6.86 -4.97 -12.03
C TRP A 337 -7.42 -3.85 -11.15
N PRO A 338 -7.25 -2.56 -11.48
CA PRO A 338 -7.70 -1.44 -10.65
C PRO A 338 -9.22 -1.27 -10.72
N THR A 339 -9.96 -1.74 -9.71
CA THR A 339 -11.38 -1.46 -9.49
C THR A 339 -11.56 -0.66 -8.20
N SER A 340 -12.45 0.32 -8.23
CA SER A 340 -12.78 1.18 -7.07
C SER A 340 -13.80 0.57 -6.11
N GLN A 341 -14.47 -0.53 -6.49
CA GLN A 341 -15.58 -1.07 -5.70
C GLN A 341 -15.11 -1.98 -4.57
N ARG A 342 -15.70 -1.78 -3.38
CA ARG A 342 -15.37 -2.50 -2.13
C ARG A 342 -15.71 -3.99 -2.19
N GLU A 343 -16.83 -4.33 -2.84
CA GLU A 343 -17.30 -5.70 -2.98
C GLU A 343 -16.28 -6.59 -3.71
N HIS A 344 -15.64 -6.06 -4.75
CA HIS A 344 -14.57 -6.77 -5.47
C HIS A 344 -13.38 -7.09 -4.56
N ALA A 345 -13.00 -6.20 -3.64
CA ALA A 345 -11.90 -6.46 -2.72
C ALA A 345 -12.24 -7.61 -1.77
N TYR A 346 -13.44 -7.61 -1.17
CA TYR A 346 -13.89 -8.71 -0.31
C TYR A 346 -13.99 -10.04 -1.04
N LEU A 347 -14.51 -10.03 -2.27
CA LEU A 347 -14.60 -11.23 -3.10
C LEU A 347 -13.20 -11.80 -3.37
N VAL A 348 -12.25 -10.97 -3.80
CA VAL A 348 -10.85 -11.38 -4.02
C VAL A 348 -10.21 -11.93 -2.74
N GLY A 349 -10.46 -11.30 -1.58
CA GLY A 349 -10.01 -11.80 -0.29
C GLY A 349 -10.54 -13.19 0.05
N CYS A 350 -11.85 -13.39 -0.13
CA CYS A 350 -12.48 -14.69 0.10
C CYS A 350 -11.93 -15.76 -0.86
N LEU A 351 -11.72 -15.40 -2.13
CA LEU A 351 -11.12 -16.30 -3.12
C LEU A 351 -9.67 -16.68 -2.76
N LEU A 352 -8.86 -15.71 -2.30
CA LEU A 352 -7.50 -15.99 -1.84
C LEU A 352 -7.49 -16.86 -0.56
N ALA A 353 -8.45 -16.69 0.34
CA ALA A 353 -8.62 -17.54 1.52
C ALA A 353 -8.97 -18.99 1.16
N ALA A 354 -9.94 -19.16 0.25
CA ALA A 354 -10.28 -20.48 -0.29
C ALA A 354 -9.07 -21.11 -0.99
N LEU A 355 -8.34 -20.33 -1.79
CA LEU A 355 -7.13 -20.79 -2.48
C LEU A 355 -6.05 -21.26 -1.51
N SER A 356 -5.80 -20.53 -0.41
CA SER A 356 -4.83 -20.93 0.62
C SER A 356 -5.18 -22.28 1.25
N LEU A 357 -6.46 -22.52 1.56
CA LEU A 357 -6.93 -23.81 2.05
C LEU A 357 -6.72 -24.94 1.04
N VAL A 358 -7.04 -24.69 -0.24
CA VAL A 358 -6.80 -25.67 -1.31
C VAL A 358 -5.30 -25.97 -1.46
N CYS A 359 -4.42 -24.97 -1.33
CA CYS A 359 -2.96 -25.20 -1.36
C CYS A 359 -2.51 -26.12 -0.23
N TRP A 360 -3.05 -25.96 0.98
CA TRP A 360 -2.77 -26.87 2.10
C TRP A 360 -3.26 -28.31 1.85
N VAL A 361 -4.41 -28.46 1.19
CA VAL A 361 -4.92 -29.77 0.77
C VAL A 361 -4.01 -30.41 -0.29
N CYS A 362 -3.58 -29.64 -1.31
CA CYS A 362 -2.59 -30.11 -2.31
C CYS A 362 -1.32 -30.61 -1.63
N PHE A 363 -0.74 -29.80 -0.73
CA PHE A 363 0.44 -30.15 0.04
C PHE A 363 0.24 -31.46 0.83
N GLY A 364 -0.88 -31.62 1.54
CA GLY A 364 -1.17 -32.82 2.31
C GLY A 364 -1.27 -34.08 1.45
N LEU A 365 -1.93 -33.98 0.28
CA LEU A 365 -2.05 -35.09 -0.68
C LEU A 365 -0.71 -35.47 -1.28
N ASP A 366 0.14 -34.49 -1.58
CA ASP A 366 1.47 -34.71 -2.13
C ASP A 366 2.42 -35.35 -1.11
N VAL A 367 2.41 -34.89 0.15
CA VAL A 367 3.14 -35.53 1.25
C VAL A 367 2.69 -36.98 1.43
N SER A 368 1.38 -37.24 1.39
CA SER A 368 0.83 -38.60 1.51
C SER A 368 1.29 -39.50 0.37
N ALA A 369 1.16 -39.05 -0.88
CA ALA A 369 1.59 -39.81 -2.06
C ALA A 369 3.10 -40.08 -2.06
N LEU A 370 3.90 -39.10 -1.62
CA LEU A 370 5.35 -39.24 -1.51
C LEU A 370 5.75 -40.23 -0.42
N THR A 371 5.06 -40.21 0.72
CA THR A 371 5.28 -41.15 1.83
C THR A 371 4.93 -42.58 1.41
N GLU A 372 3.82 -42.76 0.69
CA GLU A 372 3.43 -44.05 0.14
C GLU A 372 4.47 -44.56 -0.88
N ALA A 373 4.95 -43.69 -1.76
CA ALA A 373 5.99 -44.04 -2.73
C ALA A 373 7.32 -44.41 -2.06
N ALA A 374 7.70 -43.72 -0.99
CA ALA A 374 8.89 -44.02 -0.20
C ALA A 374 8.80 -45.36 0.55
N GLY A 375 7.60 -45.79 0.93
CA GLY A 375 7.36 -47.09 1.54
C GLY A 375 7.45 -48.29 0.57
N ARG A 376 7.42 -48.04 -0.75
CA ARG A 376 7.51 -49.10 -1.77
C ARG A 376 8.96 -49.47 -2.06
N ALA A 377 9.27 -50.77 -2.05
CA ALA A 377 10.59 -51.27 -2.42
C ALA A 377 10.98 -50.82 -3.85
N CYS A 378 12.26 -50.50 -4.03
CA CYS A 378 12.81 -50.23 -5.36
C CYS A 378 12.98 -51.53 -6.14
N PRO A 379 12.71 -51.55 -7.45
CA PRO A 379 13.00 -52.71 -8.28
C PRO A 379 14.50 -53.07 -8.20
N PRO A 380 14.85 -54.37 -8.21
CA PRO A 380 16.24 -54.81 -8.11
C PRO A 380 17.08 -54.24 -9.26
N GLY A 381 18.28 -53.74 -8.94
CA GLY A 381 19.17 -53.10 -9.92
C GLY A 381 18.83 -51.63 -10.22
N LEU A 382 17.76 -51.08 -9.62
CA LEU A 382 17.41 -49.67 -9.71
C LEU A 382 17.46 -49.00 -8.32
N GLN A 383 17.88 -47.74 -8.29
CA GLN A 383 17.82 -46.85 -7.15
C GLN A 383 16.66 -45.88 -7.35
N CYS A 384 15.76 -45.78 -6.37
CA CYS A 384 14.71 -44.76 -6.41
C CYS A 384 15.25 -43.43 -5.87
N THR A 385 14.97 -42.35 -6.58
CA THR A 385 15.27 -40.99 -6.13
C THR A 385 14.00 -40.15 -6.03
N PHE A 386 13.84 -39.44 -4.92
CA PHE A 386 12.62 -38.68 -4.58
C PHE A 386 12.86 -37.15 -4.59
N ALA A 387 14.09 -36.71 -4.85
CA ALA A 387 14.49 -35.31 -4.75
C ALA A 387 13.59 -34.31 -5.51
N PRO A 388 13.25 -34.51 -6.80
CA PRO A 388 12.42 -33.54 -7.52
C PRO A 388 10.99 -33.46 -6.96
N TYR A 389 10.49 -34.57 -6.43
CA TYR A 389 9.17 -34.65 -5.80
C TYR A 389 9.12 -33.90 -4.46
N TYR A 390 10.18 -34.02 -3.63
CA TYR A 390 10.32 -33.23 -2.42
C TYR A 390 10.34 -31.72 -2.72
N THR A 391 11.00 -31.31 -3.80
CA THR A 391 11.03 -29.89 -4.21
C THR A 391 9.63 -29.37 -4.47
N THR A 392 8.79 -30.13 -5.19
CA THR A 392 7.41 -29.72 -5.47
C THR A 392 6.57 -29.61 -4.21
N VAL A 393 6.70 -30.57 -3.29
CA VAL A 393 6.02 -30.54 -1.97
C VAL A 393 6.42 -29.30 -1.16
N VAL A 394 7.70 -28.93 -1.16
CA VAL A 394 8.17 -27.70 -0.50
C VAL A 394 7.56 -26.46 -1.16
N PHE A 395 7.46 -26.44 -2.49
CA PHE A 395 6.83 -25.34 -3.22
C PHE A 395 5.35 -25.18 -2.87
N ASP A 396 4.61 -26.28 -2.76
CA ASP A 396 3.20 -26.25 -2.35
C ASP A 396 3.03 -25.67 -0.94
N ALA A 397 3.87 -26.11 0.00
CA ALA A 397 3.89 -25.56 1.36
C ALA A 397 4.21 -24.06 1.37
N MET A 398 5.20 -23.63 0.58
CA MET A 398 5.55 -22.22 0.45
C MET A 398 4.40 -21.39 -0.12
N CYS A 399 3.73 -21.87 -1.17
CA CYS A 399 2.57 -21.19 -1.76
C CYS A 399 1.45 -21.02 -0.73
N ALA A 400 1.15 -22.08 0.03
CA ALA A 400 0.15 -22.05 1.08
C ALA A 400 0.49 -21.03 2.18
N LEU A 401 1.72 -21.08 2.70
CA LEU A 401 2.21 -20.19 3.76
C LEU A 401 2.25 -18.73 3.33
N VAL A 402 2.70 -18.44 2.11
CA VAL A 402 2.74 -17.06 1.60
C VAL A 402 1.32 -16.53 1.41
N ALA A 403 0.39 -17.35 0.90
CA ALA A 403 -0.99 -16.94 0.69
C ALA A 403 -1.68 -16.63 2.02
N GLU A 404 -1.43 -17.48 3.02
CA GLU A 404 -1.93 -17.29 4.39
C GLU A 404 -1.32 -16.05 5.06
N ALA A 405 -0.01 -15.85 4.94
CA ALA A 405 0.65 -14.66 5.46
C ALA A 405 0.12 -13.37 4.82
N TYR A 406 -0.18 -13.39 3.52
CA TYR A 406 -0.82 -12.28 2.81
C TYR A 406 -2.22 -12.00 3.37
N LEU A 407 -3.04 -13.03 3.56
CA LEU A 407 -4.39 -12.89 4.10
C LEU A 407 -4.38 -12.38 5.54
N ILE A 408 -3.54 -12.93 6.41
CA ILE A 408 -3.39 -12.47 7.80
C ILE A 408 -2.99 -10.99 7.81
N ARG A 409 -2.02 -10.61 6.96
CA ARG A 409 -1.55 -9.22 6.89
C ARG A 409 -2.64 -8.27 6.43
N GLU A 410 -3.25 -8.53 5.28
CA GLU A 410 -4.19 -7.59 4.69
C GLU A 410 -5.57 -7.63 5.37
N TYR A 411 -6.07 -8.79 5.73
CA TYR A 411 -7.43 -8.89 6.27
C TYR A 411 -7.48 -8.83 7.79
N ILE A 412 -6.52 -9.41 8.52
CA ILE A 412 -6.59 -9.40 9.99
C ILE A 412 -6.02 -8.09 10.53
N PHE A 413 -4.77 -7.76 10.16
CA PHE A 413 -4.11 -6.59 10.74
C PHE A 413 -4.66 -5.25 10.21
N HIS A 414 -4.97 -5.16 8.91
CA HIS A 414 -5.51 -3.91 8.37
C HIS A 414 -6.94 -3.66 8.86
N HIS A 415 -7.78 -4.70 8.89
CA HIS A 415 -9.15 -4.56 9.38
C HIS A 415 -9.20 -4.27 10.87
N ALA A 416 -8.33 -4.89 11.69
CA ALA A 416 -8.21 -4.55 13.10
C ALA A 416 -7.88 -3.05 13.28
N LYS A 417 -7.03 -2.48 12.41
CA LYS A 417 -6.63 -1.08 12.47
C LYS A 417 -7.74 -0.12 12.01
N SER A 418 -8.52 -0.48 11.00
CA SER A 418 -9.68 0.32 10.57
C SER A 418 -10.87 0.24 11.55
N THR A 419 -10.90 -0.80 12.38
CA THR A 419 -11.92 -0.95 13.44
C THR A 419 -11.51 -0.25 14.73
N ILE A 420 -10.29 0.32 14.81
CA ILE A 420 -9.95 1.29 15.85
C ILE A 420 -10.84 2.49 15.61
N GLN A 421 -11.92 2.50 16.37
CA GLN A 421 -12.97 3.48 16.37
C GLN A 421 -12.33 4.87 16.28
N LEU A 422 -12.75 5.67 15.30
CA LEU A 422 -12.80 7.12 15.49
C LEU A 422 -13.23 7.30 16.94
N PRO A 423 -12.43 7.98 17.79
CA PRO A 423 -12.78 8.15 19.19
C PRO A 423 -14.24 8.51 19.18
N LYS A 424 -15.06 7.64 19.77
CA LYS A 424 -16.47 7.95 19.98
C LYS A 424 -16.35 9.26 20.72
N ILE A 425 -16.52 10.37 20.01
CA ILE A 425 -16.67 11.68 20.62
C ILE A 425 -17.90 11.36 21.42
N ASP A 426 -17.68 11.17 22.72
CA ASP A 426 -18.73 10.91 23.64
C ASP A 426 -19.45 12.25 23.66
N VAL A 427 -20.36 12.39 22.71
CA VAL A 427 -21.15 13.60 22.51
C VAL A 427 -21.89 13.84 23.82
N ASP A 428 -22.25 12.75 24.50
CA ASP A 428 -22.80 12.78 25.85
C ASP A 428 -21.79 13.26 26.89
N SER A 429 -20.46 13.11 26.75
CA SER A 429 -19.47 13.77 27.65
C SER A 429 -19.26 15.25 27.35
N VAL A 430 -19.39 15.66 26.08
CA VAL A 430 -19.38 17.08 25.68
C VAL A 430 -20.68 17.76 26.15
N PHE A 431 -21.80 17.02 26.16
CA PHE A 431 -23.09 17.47 26.70
C PHE A 431 -23.27 17.18 28.20
N ALA A 432 -22.50 16.29 28.84
CA ALA A 432 -22.61 15.98 30.27
C ALA A 432 -21.95 17.05 31.15
N ASN A 433 -21.08 17.87 30.57
CA ASN A 433 -20.89 19.23 31.05
C ASN A 433 -22.07 20.10 30.61
N ASN A 434 -23.28 19.67 30.98
CA ASN A 434 -24.45 20.50 31.13
C ASN A 434 -24.12 21.48 32.25
N ILE A 435 -23.32 22.51 31.92
CA ILE A 435 -23.68 23.83 32.39
C ILE A 435 -25.06 24.00 31.75
N PRO A 436 -26.18 23.91 32.51
CA PRO A 436 -27.47 24.28 31.92
C PRO A 436 -27.21 25.63 31.27
N PRO A 437 -27.57 25.82 29.97
CA PRO A 437 -27.38 27.11 29.32
C PRO A 437 -27.86 28.12 30.35
N PRO A 438 -26.99 29.04 30.82
CA PRO A 438 -27.30 29.89 31.96
C PRO A 438 -28.69 30.38 31.71
N ALA A 439 -29.59 30.09 32.65
CA ALA A 439 -30.99 30.43 32.50
C ALA A 439 -31.04 31.96 32.40
N TYR A 440 -30.85 32.45 31.17
CA TYR A 440 -31.14 33.79 30.77
C TYR A 440 -32.65 33.76 30.86
N ALA A 441 -33.15 34.12 32.04
CA ALA A 441 -34.50 34.60 32.17
C ALA A 441 -34.60 35.68 31.11
N ALA A 442 -35.23 35.31 29.98
CA ALA A 442 -35.43 36.22 28.88
C ALA A 442 -36.03 37.47 29.52
N PRO A 443 -35.35 38.63 29.44
CA PRO A 443 -35.91 39.83 30.03
C PRO A 443 -37.31 39.97 29.46
N GLN A 444 -38.31 40.09 30.34
CA GLN A 444 -39.68 40.40 29.92
C GLN A 444 -39.62 41.81 29.33
N ILE A 445 -39.36 41.89 28.03
CA ILE A 445 -39.42 43.13 27.28
C ILE A 445 -40.91 43.33 26.99
N ASP A 446 -41.54 44.23 27.74
CA ASP A 446 -42.89 44.72 27.45
C ASP A 446 -42.86 45.48 26.12
N GLY A 447 -43.03 44.75 25.03
CA GLY A 447 -42.97 45.26 23.67
C GLY A 447 -43.60 44.28 22.66
N PRO A 448 -43.84 44.73 21.41
CA PRO A 448 -44.33 43.83 20.37
C PRO A 448 -43.35 42.66 20.20
N PRO A 449 -43.86 41.44 19.90
CA PRO A 449 -43.01 40.27 19.77
C PRO A 449 -41.91 40.54 18.74
N LEU A 450 -40.65 40.38 19.16
CA LEU A 450 -39.50 40.51 18.28
C LEU A 450 -39.24 39.16 17.61
N ARG A 451 -38.97 39.17 16.30
CA ARG A 451 -38.47 37.98 15.59
C ARG A 451 -36.95 38.02 15.50
N PRO A 452 -36.24 36.93 15.84
CA PRO A 452 -34.80 36.84 15.63
C PRO A 452 -34.47 36.94 14.13
N HIS A 453 -33.44 37.71 13.82
CA HIS A 453 -32.90 37.86 12.48
C HIS A 453 -31.39 38.09 12.53
N ILE A 454 -30.74 37.76 11.41
CA ILE A 454 -29.28 37.90 11.25
C ILE A 454 -28.90 38.91 10.14
N GLY A 455 -29.89 39.37 9.36
CA GLY A 455 -29.70 40.42 8.36
C GLY A 455 -29.00 39.94 7.08
N VAL A 456 -29.32 38.74 6.59
CA VAL A 456 -28.88 38.24 5.28
C VAL A 456 -30.05 37.74 4.46
N GLU A 457 -29.94 37.89 3.15
CA GLU A 457 -30.77 37.15 2.20
C GLU A 457 -29.96 36.00 1.63
N VAL A 458 -30.58 34.83 1.56
CA VAL A 458 -29.92 33.61 1.10
C VAL A 458 -30.70 32.93 -0.04
N LEU A 459 -29.94 32.27 -0.91
CA LEU A 459 -30.42 31.43 -1.99
C LEU A 459 -29.88 30.01 -1.81
N GLU A 460 -30.72 29.02 -2.05
CA GLU A 460 -30.31 27.62 -2.11
C GLU A 460 -29.74 27.34 -3.51
N ILE A 461 -28.50 26.88 -3.57
CA ILE A 461 -27.83 26.51 -4.83
C ILE A 461 -27.30 25.08 -4.73
N LEU A 462 -27.12 24.45 -5.90
CA LEU A 462 -26.37 23.22 -6.00
C LEU A 462 -24.88 23.57 -6.16
N HIS A 463 -24.03 23.13 -5.23
CA HIS A 463 -22.59 23.39 -5.32
C HIS A 463 -22.03 22.69 -6.58
N PRO A 464 -21.30 23.40 -7.47
CA PRO A 464 -20.90 22.85 -8.77
C PRO A 464 -19.95 21.64 -8.65
N ASP A 465 -19.09 21.62 -7.63
CA ASP A 465 -18.09 20.56 -7.46
C ASP A 465 -18.60 19.34 -6.68
N THR A 466 -19.41 19.54 -5.63
CA THR A 466 -19.89 18.45 -4.76
C THR A 466 -21.28 17.95 -5.14
N LEU A 467 -22.03 18.71 -5.95
CA LEU A 467 -23.44 18.47 -6.28
C LEU A 467 -24.36 18.43 -5.03
N GLU A 468 -23.89 18.92 -3.89
CA GLU A 468 -24.68 19.05 -2.66
C GLU A 468 -25.46 20.36 -2.65
N ARG A 469 -26.59 20.38 -1.93
CA ARG A 469 -27.37 21.60 -1.74
C ARG A 469 -26.72 22.45 -0.65
N CYS A 470 -26.53 23.73 -0.93
CA CYS A 470 -25.90 24.66 -0.03
C CYS A 470 -26.64 26.00 -0.01
N VAL A 471 -26.47 26.75 1.08
CA VAL A 471 -27.13 28.04 1.27
C VAL A 471 -26.12 29.17 1.04
N THR A 472 -26.28 29.91 -0.05
CA THR A 472 -25.38 31.02 -0.43
C THR A 472 -25.98 32.36 -0.05
N VAL A 473 -25.15 33.23 0.52
CA VAL A 473 -25.48 34.61 0.87
C VAL A 473 -25.55 35.44 -0.40
N VAL A 474 -26.72 35.96 -0.73
CA VAL A 474 -26.95 36.82 -1.91
C VAL A 474 -26.99 38.30 -1.56
N ASN A 475 -27.31 38.63 -0.31
CA ASN A 475 -27.34 40.00 0.18
C ASN A 475 -27.04 40.04 1.68
N VAL A 476 -26.40 41.11 2.13
CA VAL A 476 -26.10 41.37 3.55
C VAL A 476 -26.58 42.78 3.88
N ASN A 477 -27.45 42.90 4.88
CA ASN A 477 -27.96 44.19 5.32
C ASN A 477 -26.82 44.98 5.98
N GLN A 478 -26.47 46.13 5.39
CA GLN A 478 -25.39 46.99 5.90
C GLN A 478 -25.68 47.44 7.34
N GLY A 479 -24.70 47.29 8.23
CA GLY A 479 -24.84 47.54 9.68
C GLY A 479 -25.64 46.46 10.44
N GLY A 480 -26.14 45.43 9.74
CA GLY A 480 -26.80 44.28 10.34
C GLY A 480 -25.81 43.31 11.02
N PRO A 481 -26.30 42.28 11.73
CA PRO A 481 -25.43 41.39 12.48
C PRO A 481 -24.40 40.63 11.65
N CYS A 482 -24.81 40.08 10.50
CA CYS A 482 -23.89 39.40 9.60
C CYS A 482 -22.83 40.33 8.97
N ASP A 483 -23.17 41.60 8.70
CA ASP A 483 -22.21 42.60 8.20
C ASP A 483 -21.14 42.90 9.26
N LYS A 484 -21.57 43.12 10.51
CA LYS A 484 -20.67 43.32 11.66
C LYS A 484 -19.77 42.13 11.91
N ALA A 485 -20.27 40.92 11.63
CA ALA A 485 -19.53 39.68 11.72
C ALA A 485 -18.55 39.48 10.55
N GLY A 486 -18.66 40.26 9.47
CA GLY A 486 -17.79 40.17 8.29
C GLY A 486 -18.19 39.08 7.30
N ILE A 487 -19.47 38.67 7.31
CA ILE A 487 -20.08 37.82 6.28
C ILE A 487 -20.28 38.66 5.01
N ARG A 488 -19.99 38.07 3.85
CA ARG A 488 -20.01 38.76 2.55
C ARG A 488 -20.94 38.06 1.57
N VAL A 489 -21.41 38.80 0.57
CA VAL A 489 -22.14 38.24 -0.57
C VAL A 489 -21.23 37.21 -1.27
N GLY A 490 -21.78 36.02 -1.55
CA GLY A 490 -21.07 34.88 -2.13
C GLY A 490 -20.52 33.88 -1.12
N ASP A 491 -20.59 34.15 0.19
CA ASP A 491 -20.27 33.16 1.21
C ASP A 491 -21.33 32.03 1.20
N ILE A 492 -20.89 30.81 1.47
CA ILE A 492 -21.78 29.64 1.60
C ILE A 492 -21.84 29.23 3.07
N ILE A 493 -23.03 29.24 3.66
CA ILE A 493 -23.26 28.84 5.05
C ILE A 493 -23.35 27.31 5.10
N SER A 494 -22.42 26.69 5.83
CA SER A 494 -22.32 25.23 5.93
C SER A 494 -22.84 24.69 7.27
N THR A 495 -22.61 25.41 8.38
CA THR A 495 -23.11 25.01 9.69
C THR A 495 -23.49 26.23 10.56
N TRP A 496 -24.43 25.99 11.48
CA TRP A 496 -24.95 26.94 12.47
C TRP A 496 -24.88 26.28 13.85
N ASP A 497 -24.03 26.78 14.76
CA ASP A 497 -23.77 26.15 16.06
C ASP A 497 -23.58 24.63 15.96
N TYR A 498 -22.70 24.23 15.04
CA TYR A 498 -22.37 22.82 14.74
C TYR A 498 -23.50 21.98 14.11
N VAL A 499 -24.67 22.56 13.86
CA VAL A 499 -25.75 21.92 13.10
C VAL A 499 -25.52 22.15 11.60
N PRO A 500 -25.44 21.10 10.76
CA PRO A 500 -25.27 21.26 9.32
C PRO A 500 -26.49 21.90 8.68
N ILE A 501 -26.25 22.83 7.75
CA ILE A 501 -27.29 23.55 7.00
C ILE A 501 -27.27 23.05 5.55
N GLN A 502 -28.32 22.35 5.14
CA GLN A 502 -28.43 21.80 3.78
C GLN A 502 -29.44 22.56 2.92
N SER A 503 -30.43 23.18 3.56
CA SER A 503 -31.49 23.94 2.90
C SER A 503 -31.65 25.34 3.48
N LYS A 504 -32.27 26.23 2.69
CA LYS A 504 -32.66 27.55 3.20
C LYS A 504 -33.61 27.44 4.40
N GLN A 505 -34.46 26.42 4.43
CA GLN A 505 -35.41 26.19 5.51
C GLN A 505 -34.68 25.83 6.81
N ASP A 506 -33.65 24.97 6.75
CA ASP A 506 -32.84 24.59 7.92
C ASP A 506 -32.23 25.83 8.57
N LEU A 507 -31.66 26.73 7.76
CA LEU A 507 -31.08 27.97 8.28
C LEU A 507 -32.13 28.84 8.97
N MET A 508 -33.31 28.99 8.37
CA MET A 508 -34.39 29.78 8.95
C MET A 508 -34.90 29.19 10.26
N GLU A 509 -35.04 27.86 10.35
CA GLU A 509 -35.43 27.16 11.57
C GLU A 509 -34.39 27.37 12.69
N GLN A 510 -33.10 27.27 12.36
CA GLN A 510 -32.02 27.52 13.33
C GLN A 510 -31.99 28.98 13.81
N VAL A 511 -32.15 29.95 12.91
CA VAL A 511 -32.21 31.38 13.28
C VAL A 511 -33.42 31.67 14.17
N LEU A 512 -34.58 31.08 13.87
CA LEU A 512 -35.80 31.26 14.66
C LEU A 512 -35.74 30.58 16.04
N ALA A 513 -35.04 29.45 16.15
CA ALA A 513 -34.81 28.75 17.41
C ALA A 513 -33.78 29.47 18.30
N THR A 514 -32.97 30.35 17.72
CA THR A 514 -31.88 31.02 18.43
C THR A 514 -32.42 32.21 19.27
N PRO A 515 -32.12 32.30 20.58
CA PRO A 515 -32.52 33.43 21.40
C PRO A 515 -31.98 34.76 20.87
N ILE A 516 -32.79 35.81 20.94
CA ILE A 516 -32.35 37.16 20.58
C ILE A 516 -31.20 37.57 21.54
N HIS A 517 -30.19 38.25 21.00
CA HIS A 517 -28.93 38.66 21.63
C HIS A 517 -27.94 37.54 21.96
N SER A 518 -28.20 36.29 21.56
CA SER A 518 -27.16 35.25 21.65
C SER A 518 -26.10 35.42 20.57
N VAL A 519 -24.91 34.83 20.82
CA VAL A 519 -23.81 34.78 19.85
C VAL A 519 -23.67 33.34 19.38
N VAL A 520 -23.76 33.12 18.07
CA VAL A 520 -23.72 31.81 17.41
C VAL A 520 -22.47 31.70 16.56
N MET A 521 -21.85 30.53 16.53
CA MET A 521 -20.76 30.20 15.62
C MET A 521 -21.31 29.75 14.26
N VAL A 522 -20.91 30.44 13.19
CA VAL A 522 -21.30 30.10 11.81
C VAL A 522 -20.06 29.72 11.02
N TYR A 523 -20.11 28.56 10.34
CA TYR A 523 -19.03 28.13 9.44
C TYR A 523 -19.39 28.43 7.99
N LEU A 524 -18.51 29.15 7.32
CA LEU A 524 -18.67 29.66 5.97
C LEU A 524 -17.61 29.07 5.03
N LEU A 525 -17.99 28.81 3.79
CA LEU A 525 -17.05 28.60 2.69
C LEU A 525 -17.00 29.88 1.85
N ARG A 526 -15.82 30.48 1.77
CA ARG A 526 -15.58 31.71 1.01
C ARG A 526 -14.72 31.41 -0.20
N THR A 527 -15.18 31.81 -1.38
CA THR A 527 -14.36 31.69 -2.59
C THR A 527 -13.48 32.93 -2.72
N VAL A 528 -12.19 32.79 -2.45
CA VAL A 528 -11.24 33.88 -2.65
C VAL A 528 -10.75 33.79 -4.10
N SER A 529 -11.09 34.79 -4.90
CA SER A 529 -10.44 34.97 -6.20
C SER A 529 -9.00 35.39 -5.93
N VAL A 530 -8.07 34.45 -6.05
CA VAL A 530 -6.64 34.75 -5.97
C VAL A 530 -6.28 35.53 -7.24
N GLN A 531 -6.24 36.85 -7.10
CA GLN A 531 -5.61 37.75 -8.07
C GLN A 531 -4.09 37.68 -7.87
N GLU A 532 -3.50 36.50 -8.09
CA GLU A 532 -2.04 36.39 -8.24
C GLU A 532 -1.67 37.10 -9.53
N ASP A 533 -0.72 38.04 -9.47
CA ASP A 533 -0.22 38.86 -10.58
C ASP A 533 -0.25 38.11 -11.93
N LEU A 534 -1.32 38.40 -12.68
CA LEU A 534 -1.71 37.76 -13.92
C LEU A 534 -0.82 38.24 -15.06
N GLN A 535 0.40 37.69 -15.16
CA GLN A 535 1.18 37.79 -16.40
C GLN A 535 1.61 36.46 -17.02
N LYS A 536 1.39 35.29 -16.39
CA LYS A 536 1.89 34.01 -16.96
C LYS A 536 0.97 32.78 -16.91
N ARG A 537 -0.26 32.83 -16.40
CA ARG A 537 -1.17 31.66 -16.47
C ARG A 537 -2.62 32.09 -16.67
N TRP A 538 -3.20 31.68 -17.81
CA TRP A 538 -4.51 32.10 -18.30
C TRP A 538 -5.73 31.42 -17.65
N GLU A 539 -5.58 30.79 -16.48
CA GLU A 539 -6.73 30.26 -15.73
C GLU A 539 -6.67 30.73 -14.27
N PRO A 540 -7.58 31.63 -13.83
CA PRO A 540 -7.67 31.99 -12.43
C PRO A 540 -8.11 30.77 -11.62
N ARG A 541 -7.22 30.20 -10.81
CA ARG A 541 -7.58 29.17 -9.85
C ARG A 541 -8.35 29.83 -8.69
N LYS A 542 -9.62 29.47 -8.55
CA LYS A 542 -10.41 29.82 -7.36
C LYS A 542 -9.93 28.97 -6.19
N LYS A 543 -9.57 29.59 -5.07
CA LYS A 543 -9.21 28.90 -3.83
C LYS A 543 -10.36 29.09 -2.84
N THR A 544 -10.88 27.99 -2.32
CA THR A 544 -11.94 28.02 -1.30
C THR A 544 -11.30 28.03 0.07
N GLU A 545 -11.71 28.95 0.94
CA GLU A 545 -11.22 29.06 2.32
C GLU A 545 -12.40 28.91 3.28
N THR A 546 -12.22 28.11 4.33
CA THR A 546 -13.21 27.94 5.40
C THR A 546 -12.99 29.01 6.45
N VAL A 547 -14.05 29.75 6.79
CA VAL A 547 -14.02 30.85 7.75
C VAL A 547 -15.07 30.58 8.83
N SER A 548 -14.67 30.68 10.09
CA SER A 548 -15.58 30.60 11.24
C SER A 548 -15.81 32.00 11.79
N VAL A 549 -17.08 32.37 11.98
CA VAL A 549 -17.46 33.73 12.38
C VAL A 549 -18.51 33.67 13.48
N TRP A 550 -18.39 34.57 14.47
CA TRP A 550 -19.39 34.74 15.52
C TRP A 550 -20.44 35.79 15.11
N VAL A 551 -21.71 35.42 15.11
CA VAL A 551 -22.83 36.30 14.72
C VAL A 551 -23.76 36.50 15.92
N THR A 552 -24.13 37.75 16.20
CA THR A 552 -25.13 38.07 17.22
C THR A 552 -26.53 38.04 16.60
N VAL A 553 -27.50 37.35 17.20
CA VAL A 553 -28.88 37.39 16.71
C VAL A 553 -29.59 38.65 17.20
N CYS A 554 -30.19 39.43 16.32
CA CYS A 554 -30.94 40.65 16.68
C CYS A 554 -32.45 40.45 16.57
N GLY A 555 -33.22 41.25 17.29
CA GLY A 555 -34.68 41.25 17.22
C GLY A 555 -35.19 42.29 16.23
N LEU A 556 -36.04 41.87 15.29
CA LEU A 556 -36.80 42.74 14.40
C LEU A 556 -38.23 42.83 14.93
N PRO A 557 -38.80 44.03 15.12
CA PRO A 557 -40.23 44.16 15.42
C PRO A 557 -41.06 43.57 14.27
N VAL A 558 -42.07 42.77 14.63
CA VAL A 558 -42.99 42.08 13.70
C VAL A 558 -44.02 43.04 13.12
#